data_AF-A0A382U6K3-F1
#
_entry.id   AF-A0A382U6K3-F1
#
_cell.length_a   1.000
_cell.length_b   1.000
_cell.length_c   1.000
_cell.angle_alpha   90.00
_cell.angle_beta   90.00
_cell.angle_gamma   90.00
#
_symmetry.space_group_name_H-M   'P 1'
#
loop_
_entity.id
_entity.type
_entity.pdbx_description
1 polymer ?
#
loop_
_entity_poly.entity_id
_entity_poly.type
_entity_poly.pdbx_seq_one_letter_code
_entity_poly.pdbx_strand_id
1 'polypeptide(L)'
;MGSDILTRRLFLQGSGTFVGNALARANLPAFIAVSQAACTAKEESAPFKNITNAEAREIIAIAARILPTTDTPGATEAGAVYFFD
;
A
#
# COMPACT_ATOMS: atom_id res chain seq x y z
N MET A 1 5.92 22.62 39.14
CA MET A 1 5.03 21.65 38.47
C MET A 1 5.59 21.47 37.07
N GLY A 2 6.21 20.31 36.86
CA GLY A 2 7.33 20.12 35.92
C GLY A 2 6.94 20.15 34.45
N SER A 3 7.88 20.67 33.66
CA SER A 3 7.95 20.70 32.20
C SER A 3 8.15 19.31 31.57
N ASP A 4 7.40 18.29 32.02
CA ASP A 4 7.50 16.90 31.55
C ASP A 4 6.40 16.51 30.55
N ILE A 5 5.55 17.46 30.14
CA ILE A 5 4.32 17.16 29.38
C ILE A 5 4.58 17.09 27.86
N LEU A 6 5.71 17.63 27.36
CA LEU A 6 6.03 17.66 25.93
C LEU A 6 7.38 17.00 25.66
N THR A 7 7.37 15.69 25.40
CA THR A 7 8.56 14.96 24.95
C THR A 7 8.70 15.04 23.43
N ARG A 8 9.94 14.99 22.91
CA ARG A 8 10.20 14.91 21.45
C ARG A 8 9.46 13.74 20.79
N ARG A 9 9.38 12.60 21.48
CA ARG A 9 8.64 11.42 21.01
C ARG A 9 7.15 11.72 20.86
N LEU A 10 6.52 12.33 21.87
CA LEU A 10 5.09 12.67 21.81
C LEU A 10 4.80 13.68 20.70
N PHE A 11 5.68 14.68 20.53
CA PHE A 11 5.57 15.65 19.44
C PHE A 11 5.68 14.97 18.05
N LEU A 12 6.65 14.06 17.85
CA LEU A 12 6.81 13.32 16.59
C LEU A 12 5.62 12.39 16.32
N GLN A 13 5.09 11.73 17.34
CA GLN A 13 3.88 10.91 17.21
C GLN A 13 2.67 11.77 16.82
N GLY A 14 2.42 12.86 17.54
CA GLY A 14 1.28 13.75 17.28
C GLY A 14 1.34 14.43 15.91
N SER A 15 2.49 15.00 15.54
CA SER A 15 2.69 15.64 14.24
C SER A 15 2.67 14.63 13.09
N GLY A 16 3.29 13.46 13.26
CA GLY A 16 3.26 12.37 12.29
C GLY A 16 1.85 11.86 12.03
N THR A 17 1.05 11.64 13.08
CA THR A 17 -0.36 11.24 12.95
C THR A 17 -1.18 12.33 12.24
N PHE A 18 -0.99 13.60 12.60
CA PHE A 18 -1.73 14.70 11.95
C PHE A 18 -1.43 14.80 10.45
N VAL A 19 -0.15 14.84 10.07
CA VAL A 19 0.27 14.92 8.66
C VAL A 19 -0.17 13.68 7.90
N GLY A 20 0.02 12.49 8.48
CA GLY A 20 -0.42 11.23 7.87
C GLY A 20 -1.91 11.20 7.59
N ASN A 21 -2.75 11.64 8.54
CA ASN A 21 -4.19 11.70 8.34
C ASN A 21 -4.59 12.76 7.30
N ALA A 22 -3.95 13.93 7.30
CA ALA A 22 -4.20 14.96 6.30
C ALA A 22 -3.88 14.48 4.89
N LEU A 23 -2.71 13.84 4.71
CA LEU A 23 -2.29 13.27 3.43
C LEU A 23 -3.20 12.11 3.01
N ALA A 24 -3.57 11.22 3.92
CA ALA A 24 -4.46 10.12 3.62
C ALA A 24 -5.83 10.64 3.13
N ARG A 25 -6.41 11.63 3.81
CA ARG A 25 -7.69 12.22 3.41
C ARG A 25 -7.61 12.98 2.09
N ALA A 26 -6.51 13.70 1.86
CA ALA A 26 -6.30 14.44 0.61
C ALA A 26 -6.15 13.50 -0.59
N ASN A 27 -5.56 12.32 -0.40
CA ASN A 27 -5.26 11.37 -1.48
C ASN A 27 -6.24 10.18 -1.54
N LEU A 28 -7.21 10.09 -0.63
CA LEU A 28 -8.14 8.96 -0.55
C LEU A 28 -8.86 8.68 -1.89
N PRO A 29 -9.38 9.67 -2.63
CA PRO A 29 -10.02 9.41 -3.92
C PRO A 29 -9.05 8.83 -4.95
N ALA A 30 -7.80 9.32 -4.97
CA ALA A 30 -6.77 8.82 -5.87
C ALA A 30 -6.40 7.36 -5.54
N PHE A 31 -6.26 7.03 -4.26
CA PHE A 31 -6.02 5.65 -3.83
C PHE A 31 -7.16 4.71 -4.23
N ILE A 32 -8.42 5.14 -4.07
CA ILE A 32 -9.58 4.36 -4.51
C ILE A 32 -9.53 4.14 -6.03
N ALA A 33 -9.30 5.20 -6.81
CA ALA A 33 -9.25 5.10 -8.27
C ALA A 33 -8.14 4.14 -8.76
N VAL A 34 -6.94 4.25 -8.19
CA VAL A 34 -5.81 3.36 -8.54
C VAL A 34 -6.11 1.93 -8.10
N SER A 35 -6.69 1.72 -6.91
CA SER A 35 -7.06 0.38 -6.44
C SER A 35 -8.09 -0.29 -7.36
N GLN A 36 -9.08 0.47 -7.84
CA GLN A 36 -10.08 -0.05 -8.76
C GLN A 36 -9.48 -0.40 -10.12
N ALA A 37 -8.62 0.49 -10.66
CA ALA A 37 -7.92 0.22 -11.92
C ALA A 37 -7.04 -1.04 -11.83
N ALA A 38 -6.34 -1.23 -10.72
CA ALA A 38 -5.53 -2.42 -10.46
C ALA A 38 -6.37 -3.70 -10.37
N CYS A 39 -7.53 -3.64 -9.69
CA CYS A 39 -8.47 -4.77 -9.63
C CYS A 39 -8.97 -5.16 -11.03
N THR A 40 -9.38 -4.18 -11.84
CA THR A 40 -9.81 -4.44 -13.22
C THR A 40 -8.67 -5.02 -14.06
N ALA A 41 -7.47 -4.47 -13.98
CA ALA A 41 -6.30 -5.00 -14.70
C ALA A 41 -5.99 -6.46 -14.32
N LYS A 42 -6.12 -6.80 -13.03
CA LYS A 42 -5.97 -8.18 -12.55
C LYS A 42 -7.05 -9.10 -13.10
N GLU A 43 -8.32 -8.68 -13.04
CA GLU A 43 -9.47 -9.46 -13.54
C GLU A 43 -9.38 -9.75 -15.04
N GLU A 44 -8.92 -8.76 -15.82
CA GLU A 44 -8.72 -8.87 -17.26
C GLU A 44 -7.40 -9.56 -17.65
N SER A 45 -6.51 -9.84 -16.68
CA SER A 45 -5.13 -10.28 -16.93
C SER A 45 -4.42 -9.35 -17.92
N ALA A 46 -4.56 -8.04 -17.72
CA ALA A 46 -4.01 -7.02 -18.58
C ALA A 46 -2.48 -7.12 -18.64
N PRO A 47 -1.86 -6.81 -19.79
CA PRO A 47 -0.41 -6.78 -19.90
C PRO A 47 0.18 -5.68 -19.02
N PHE A 48 1.28 -6.00 -18.35
CA PHE A 48 2.05 -5.02 -17.58
C PHE A 48 2.62 -3.92 -18.48
N LYS A 49 2.59 -2.68 -17.99
CA LYS A 49 2.99 -1.48 -18.74
C LYS A 49 4.40 -1.02 -18.41
N ASN A 50 4.79 -1.13 -17.15
CA ASN A 50 6.04 -0.61 -16.61
C ASN A 50 7.05 -1.72 -16.31
N ILE A 51 6.58 -2.94 -16.04
CA ILE A 51 7.43 -4.11 -15.77
C ILE A 51 7.25 -5.23 -16.79
N THR A 52 8.28 -6.07 -16.88
CA THR A 52 8.21 -7.32 -17.65
C THR A 52 7.50 -8.43 -16.87
N ASN A 53 7.03 -9.45 -17.58
CA ASN A 53 6.49 -10.66 -16.95
C ASN A 53 7.51 -11.41 -16.06
N ALA A 54 8.82 -11.24 -16.30
CA ALA A 54 9.84 -11.82 -15.45
C ALA A 54 9.92 -11.09 -14.11
N GLU A 55 10.02 -9.76 -14.15
CA GLU A 55 10.05 -8.91 -12.95
C GLU A 55 8.74 -9.04 -12.15
N ALA A 56 7.59 -9.10 -12.82
CA ALA A 56 6.31 -9.30 -12.17
C ALA A 56 6.29 -10.60 -11.34
N ARG A 57 6.86 -11.70 -11.85
CA ARG A 57 6.94 -12.97 -11.11
C ARG A 57 7.81 -12.85 -9.86
N GLU A 58 8.92 -12.12 -9.94
CA GLU A 58 9.79 -11.87 -8.80
C GLU A 58 9.10 -11.00 -7.74
N ILE A 59 8.42 -9.93 -8.18
CA ILE A 59 7.66 -9.03 -7.29
C ILE A 59 6.52 -9.79 -6.61
N ILE A 60 5.79 -10.65 -7.32
CA ILE A 60 4.76 -11.52 -6.73
C ILE A 60 5.38 -12.41 -5.64
N ALA A 61 6.52 -13.04 -5.92
CA ALA A 61 7.18 -13.92 -4.95
C ALA A 61 7.64 -13.16 -3.69
N ILE A 62 8.14 -11.93 -3.84
CA ILE A 62 8.51 -11.07 -2.71
C ILE A 62 7.26 -10.63 -1.94
N ALA A 63 6.24 -10.16 -2.63
CA ALA A 63 5.01 -9.66 -2.03
C ALA A 63 4.27 -10.76 -1.26
N ALA A 64 4.26 -12.00 -1.78
CA ALA A 64 3.70 -13.16 -1.09
C ALA A 64 4.41 -13.51 0.22
N ARG A 65 5.67 -13.06 0.42
CA ARG A 65 6.37 -13.21 1.71
C ARG A 65 6.06 -12.08 2.69
N ILE A 66 5.68 -10.91 2.19
CA ILE A 66 5.30 -9.76 3.02
C ILE A 66 3.87 -9.93 3.52
N LEU A 67 2.95 -10.28 2.62
CA LEU A 67 1.55 -10.57 2.93
C LEU A 67 1.21 -11.97 2.39
N PRO A 68 1.48 -13.03 3.17
CA PRO A 68 1.18 -14.39 2.77
C PRO A 68 -0.32 -14.65 2.77
N THR A 69 -0.72 -15.60 1.94
CA THR A 69 -2.07 -16.18 1.99
C THR A 69 -2.24 -16.90 3.32
N THR A 70 -3.27 -16.53 4.06
CA THR A 70 -3.66 -17.17 5.32
C THR A 70 -5.16 -17.45 5.24
N ASP A 71 -5.91 -17.26 6.32
CA ASP A 71 -7.37 -17.33 6.29
C ASP A 71 -7.99 -16.19 5.45
N THR A 72 -7.21 -15.15 5.15
CA THR A 72 -7.56 -14.08 4.21
C THR A 72 -6.66 -14.11 2.97
N PRO A 73 -7.13 -13.60 1.81
CA PRO A 73 -6.33 -13.44 0.60
C PRO A 73 -5.00 -12.72 0.87
N GLY A 74 -3.89 -13.24 0.31
CA GLY A 74 -2.56 -12.64 0.39
C GLY A 74 -2.29 -11.65 -0.75
N ALA A 75 -1.04 -11.18 -0.86
CA ALA A 75 -0.65 -10.23 -1.91
C ALA A 75 -0.87 -10.77 -3.33
N THR A 76 -0.69 -12.07 -3.53
CA THR A 76 -0.88 -12.74 -4.82
C THR A 76 -2.35 -12.72 -5.22
N GLU A 77 -3.25 -13.18 -4.35
CA GLU A 77 -4.68 -13.21 -4.61
C GLU A 77 -5.28 -11.82 -4.68
N ALA A 78 -4.74 -10.85 -3.94
CA ALA A 78 -5.11 -9.44 -4.04
C ALA A 78 -4.65 -8.79 -5.36
N GLY A 79 -3.74 -9.41 -6.11
CA GLY A 79 -3.21 -8.83 -7.35
C GLY A 79 -2.31 -7.61 -7.10
N ALA A 80 -1.58 -7.58 -5.98
CA ALA A 80 -0.76 -6.43 -5.57
C ALA A 80 0.24 -5.97 -6.65
N VAL A 81 0.71 -6.89 -7.50
CA VAL A 81 1.60 -6.57 -8.63
C VAL A 81 0.96 -5.66 -9.68
N TYR A 82 -0.36 -5.74 -9.88
CA TYR A 82 -1.11 -4.87 -10.81
C TYR A 82 -1.36 -3.46 -10.25
N PHE A 83 -1.27 -3.30 -8.92
CA PHE A 83 -1.28 -1.98 -8.30
C PHE A 83 0.12 -1.34 -8.32
N PHE A 84 1.15 -2.18 -8.30
CA PHE A 84 2.54 -1.75 -8.38
C PHE A 84 2.92 -1.31 -9.81
N ASP A 85 2.49 -2.06 -10.82
CA ASP A 85 2.66 -1.72 -12.23
C ASP A 85 1.85 -0.48 -12.62
#